data_AF-A0A958W574-F1
#
_entry.id   AF-A0A958W574-F1
#
_cell.length_a   1.000
_cell.length_b   1.000
_cell.length_c   1.000
_cell.angle_alpha   90.00
_cell.angle_beta   90.00
_cell.angle_gamma   90.00
#
_symmetry.space_group_name_H-M   'P 1'
#
loop_
_entity.id
_entity.type
_entity.pdbx_description
1 polymer ?
#
loop_
_entity_poly.entity_id
_entity_poly.type
_entity_poly.pdbx_seq_one_letter_code
_entity_poly.pdbx_strand_id
1 'polypeptide(L)'
;RWLSKKVRVNEARPSWRGVTIVGWSGMRGVVSLAAALALPLTIGNNIPFPNRDLIIFLTFSVIFATLVLQGLTMPVMIRWFKIKSDDTHIKEDKEARLNIAFSVIEHIEMNYALDLSAEVLNQIKSKYEIRIHRIQKDALNNKLSDDEVVEFLRIQKELIRKEREEIKQLRKEKKISEEVLRKIEYELDLEESRLMMELEN
;
A
#
# COMPACT_ATOMS: atom_id res chain seq x y z
N ARG A 1 -17.45 -15.67 -15.42
CA ARG A 1 -18.31 -15.96 -14.22
C ARG A 1 -19.68 -16.56 -14.55
N TRP A 2 -20.31 -16.23 -15.69
CA TRP A 2 -21.54 -16.92 -16.13
C TRP A 2 -21.28 -18.40 -16.47
N LEU A 3 -20.11 -18.67 -17.05
CA LEU A 3 -19.66 -20.00 -17.48
C LEU A 3 -18.96 -20.85 -16.41
N SER A 4 -18.60 -20.30 -15.23
CA SER A 4 -17.87 -21.05 -14.19
C SER A 4 -18.41 -20.75 -12.80
N LYS A 5 -18.96 -21.80 -12.17
CA LYS A 5 -19.48 -21.78 -10.80
C LYS A 5 -18.35 -21.57 -9.78
N LYS A 6 -17.17 -22.14 -10.03
CA LYS A 6 -15.99 -22.07 -9.15
C LYS A 6 -15.48 -20.62 -8.96
N VAL A 7 -15.40 -19.86 -10.06
CA VAL A 7 -15.00 -18.44 -10.05
C VAL A 7 -16.06 -17.56 -9.37
N ARG A 8 -17.35 -17.92 -9.49
CA ARG A 8 -18.43 -17.16 -8.84
C ARG A 8 -18.38 -17.26 -7.33
N VAL A 9 -18.00 -18.43 -6.82
CA VAL A 9 -17.94 -18.75 -5.38
C VAL A 9 -16.65 -18.23 -4.75
N ASN A 10 -15.51 -18.29 -5.45
CA ASN A 10 -14.21 -17.97 -4.86
C ASN A 10 -13.72 -16.52 -5.04
N GLU A 11 -14.30 -15.74 -5.96
CA GLU A 11 -13.85 -14.36 -6.19
C GLU A 11 -14.90 -13.34 -5.73
N ALA A 12 -14.47 -12.28 -5.05
CA ALA A 12 -15.33 -11.13 -4.78
C ALA A 12 -15.80 -10.46 -6.10
N ARG A 13 -16.94 -9.76 -6.07
CA ARG A 13 -17.43 -9.04 -7.26
C ARG A 13 -16.50 -7.85 -7.53
N PRO A 14 -15.99 -7.67 -8.76
CA PRO A 14 -15.21 -6.49 -9.07
C PRO A 14 -16.07 -5.25 -8.80
N SER A 15 -15.49 -4.27 -8.13
CA SER A 15 -16.18 -3.01 -7.85
C SER A 15 -16.63 -2.38 -9.17
N TRP A 16 -17.92 -2.08 -9.29
CA TRP A 16 -18.46 -1.42 -10.49
C TRP A 16 -17.68 -0.13 -10.79
N ARG A 17 -17.23 0.58 -9.75
CA ARG A 17 -16.37 1.77 -9.89
C ARG A 17 -15.07 1.46 -10.64
N GLY A 18 -14.41 0.35 -10.31
CA GLY A 18 -13.21 -0.12 -10.99
C GLY A 18 -13.47 -0.51 -12.44
N VAL A 19 -14.58 -1.19 -12.71
CA VAL A 19 -15.00 -1.54 -14.08
C VAL A 19 -15.27 -0.29 -14.92
N THR A 20 -15.94 0.71 -14.35
CA THR A 20 -16.21 2.00 -15.02
C THR A 20 -14.92 2.74 -15.36
N ILE A 21 -13.94 2.74 -14.47
CA ILE A 21 -12.66 3.45 -14.69
C ILE A 21 -11.81 2.73 -15.73
N VAL A 22 -11.72 1.41 -15.67
CA VAL A 22 -11.03 0.60 -16.69
C VAL A 22 -11.70 0.78 -18.06
N GLY A 23 -13.03 0.83 -18.12
CA GLY A 23 -13.76 1.17 -19.34
C GLY A 23 -13.51 2.60 -19.82
N TRP A 24 -13.35 3.55 -18.91
CA TRP A 24 -13.08 4.95 -19.22
C TRP A 24 -11.63 5.21 -19.64
N SER A 25 -10.68 4.39 -19.20
CA SER A 25 -9.24 4.50 -19.50
C SER A 25 -8.81 3.82 -20.79
N GLY A 26 -9.75 3.27 -21.57
CA GLY A 26 -9.44 2.52 -22.79
C GLY A 26 -8.61 3.30 -23.82
N MET A 27 -7.78 2.59 -24.58
CA MET A 27 -6.91 3.13 -25.64
C MET A 27 -7.76 3.79 -26.74
N ARG A 28 -7.76 5.13 -26.82
CA ARG A 28 -8.49 5.89 -27.85
C ARG A 28 -7.59 6.31 -29.00
N GLY A 29 -8.18 6.40 -30.18
CA GLY A 29 -7.60 7.10 -31.33
C GLY A 29 -6.66 6.32 -32.23
N VAL A 30 -6.06 5.21 -31.78
CA VAL A 30 -5.12 4.42 -32.60
C VAL A 30 -5.79 3.86 -33.87
N VAL A 31 -6.97 3.25 -33.71
CA VAL A 31 -7.72 2.68 -34.85
C VAL A 31 -8.25 3.77 -35.78
N SER A 32 -8.76 4.86 -35.23
CA SER A 32 -9.27 6.01 -36.02
C SER A 32 -8.16 6.70 -36.81
N LEU A 33 -6.98 6.88 -36.20
CA LEU A 33 -5.82 7.46 -36.86
C LEU A 33 -5.30 6.53 -37.96
N ALA A 34 -5.24 5.22 -37.71
CA ALA A 34 -4.86 4.24 -38.72
C ALA A 34 -5.81 4.28 -39.93
N ALA A 35 -7.13 4.37 -39.69
CA ALA A 35 -8.13 4.49 -40.75
C ALA A 35 -7.98 5.79 -41.56
N ALA A 36 -7.69 6.92 -40.90
CA ALA A 36 -7.46 8.19 -41.58
C ALA A 36 -6.17 8.18 -42.42
N LEU A 37 -5.09 7.55 -41.92
CA LEU A 37 -3.83 7.42 -42.65
C LEU A 37 -3.92 6.41 -43.81
N ALA A 38 -4.78 5.40 -43.68
CA ALA A 38 -5.06 4.43 -44.73
C ALA A 38 -5.82 5.00 -45.94
N LEU A 39 -6.28 6.27 -45.87
CA LEU A 39 -6.90 6.93 -47.02
C LEU A 39 -5.87 7.06 -48.16
N PRO A 40 -6.23 6.60 -49.37
CA PRO A 40 -5.33 6.60 -50.51
C PRO A 40 -4.97 8.04 -50.91
N LEU A 41 -3.75 8.22 -51.44
CA LEU A 41 -3.28 9.54 -51.89
C LEU A 41 -4.03 10.01 -53.14
N THR A 42 -4.43 9.07 -54.00
CA THR A 42 -5.13 9.33 -55.25
C THR A 42 -6.31 8.38 -55.42
N ILE A 43 -7.32 8.86 -56.14
CA ILE A 43 -8.44 8.09 -56.67
C ILE A 43 -8.12 7.87 -58.17
N GLY A 44 -8.77 6.88 -58.81
CA GLY A 44 -8.56 6.51 -60.21
C GLY A 44 -8.33 7.71 -61.16
N ASN A 45 -7.50 7.51 -62.18
CA ASN A 45 -6.98 8.55 -63.07
C ASN A 45 -6.08 9.61 -62.40
N ASN A 46 -5.36 9.22 -61.33
CA ASN A 46 -4.32 10.05 -60.67
C ASN A 46 -4.86 11.35 -60.04
N ILE A 47 -6.15 11.37 -59.71
CA ILE A 47 -6.82 12.53 -59.10
C ILE A 47 -6.55 12.49 -57.59
N PRO A 48 -6.07 13.58 -56.95
CA PRO A 48 -5.87 13.62 -55.50
C PRO A 48 -7.16 13.29 -54.74
N PHE A 49 -7.04 12.53 -53.65
CA PHE A 49 -8.20 12.25 -52.80
C PHE A 49 -8.75 13.57 -52.21
N PRO A 50 -10.05 13.89 -52.43
CA PRO A 50 -10.60 15.17 -52.02
C PRO A 50 -10.60 15.28 -50.50
N ASN A 51 -10.11 16.42 -49.99
CA ASN A 51 -10.17 16.77 -48.56
C ASN A 51 -9.49 15.76 -47.62
N ARG A 52 -8.50 14.98 -48.09
CA ARG A 52 -7.76 14.00 -47.26
C ARG A 52 -7.15 14.65 -46.01
N ASP A 53 -6.46 15.77 -46.19
CA ASP A 53 -5.79 16.47 -45.09
C ASP A 53 -6.80 17.04 -44.08
N LEU A 54 -7.98 17.45 -44.55
CA LEU A 54 -9.08 17.88 -43.69
C LEU A 54 -9.62 16.72 -42.83
N ILE A 55 -9.75 15.52 -43.41
CA ILE A 55 -10.18 14.32 -42.68
C ILE A 55 -9.14 13.93 -41.62
N ILE A 56 -7.85 13.96 -41.97
CA ILE A 56 -6.76 13.67 -41.03
C ILE A 56 -6.74 14.71 -39.91
N PHE A 57 -6.87 16.00 -40.24
CA PHE A 57 -6.93 17.09 -39.27
C PHE A 57 -8.10 16.90 -38.30
N LEU A 58 -9.32 16.67 -38.79
CA LEU A 58 -10.50 16.43 -37.95
C LEU A 58 -10.32 15.19 -37.07
N THR A 59 -9.79 14.10 -37.62
CA THR A 59 -9.52 12.87 -36.87
C THR A 59 -8.56 13.15 -35.72
N PHE A 60 -7.46 13.86 -36.00
CA PHE A 60 -6.49 14.25 -34.98
C PHE A 60 -7.10 15.19 -33.93
N SER A 61 -7.83 16.23 -34.34
CA SER A 61 -8.49 17.17 -33.43
C SER A 61 -9.49 16.47 -32.50
N VAL A 62 -10.28 15.53 -33.01
CA VAL A 62 -11.23 14.75 -32.21
C VAL A 62 -10.48 13.86 -31.22
N ILE A 63 -9.44 13.14 -31.66
CA ILE A 63 -8.62 12.32 -30.77
C ILE A 63 -8.02 13.19 -29.66
N PHE A 64 -7.38 14.30 -30.02
CA PHE A 64 -6.76 15.22 -29.07
C PHE A 64 -7.76 15.77 -28.06
N ALA A 65 -8.91 16.26 -28.52
CA ALA A 65 -9.97 16.75 -27.65
C ALA A 65 -10.46 15.67 -26.67
N THR A 66 -10.64 14.43 -27.14
CA THR A 66 -11.06 13.33 -26.27
C THR A 66 -9.99 12.95 -25.24
N LEU A 67 -8.71 12.94 -25.62
CA LEU A 67 -7.60 12.65 -24.70
C LEU A 67 -7.46 13.74 -23.64
N VAL A 68 -7.54 15.01 -24.01
CA VAL A 68 -7.48 16.13 -23.06
C VAL A 68 -8.67 16.09 -22.12
N LEU A 69 -9.89 15.97 -22.65
CA LEU A 69 -11.10 15.91 -21.83
C LEU A 69 -11.04 14.72 -20.86
N GLN A 70 -10.68 13.52 -21.33
CA GLN A 70 -10.58 12.35 -20.47
C GLN A 70 -9.45 12.46 -19.44
N GLY A 71 -8.29 12.96 -19.84
CA GLY A 71 -7.12 13.15 -18.98
C GLY A 71 -7.42 14.10 -17.82
N LEU A 72 -8.13 15.19 -18.08
CA LEU A 72 -8.58 16.12 -17.04
C LEU A 72 -9.75 15.56 -16.22
N THR A 73 -10.62 14.74 -16.81
CA THR A 73 -11.77 14.14 -16.11
C THR A 73 -11.34 13.01 -15.17
N MET A 74 -10.25 12.30 -15.46
CA MET A 74 -9.72 11.21 -14.62
C MET A 74 -9.51 11.56 -13.14
N PRO A 75 -8.72 12.59 -12.78
CA PRO A 75 -8.49 12.94 -11.38
C PRO A 75 -9.78 13.36 -10.67
N VAL A 76 -10.70 14.02 -11.36
CA VAL A 76 -12.02 14.39 -10.80
C VAL A 76 -12.85 13.13 -10.56
N MET A 77 -12.87 12.21 -11.51
CA MET A 77 -13.64 10.97 -11.43
C MET A 77 -13.11 10.04 -10.33
N ILE A 78 -11.79 9.93 -10.18
CA ILE A 78 -11.16 9.18 -9.08
C ILE A 78 -11.56 9.76 -7.72
N ARG A 79 -11.51 11.09 -7.55
CA ARG A 79 -11.93 11.76 -6.32
C ARG A 79 -13.41 11.56 -6.02
N TRP A 80 -14.27 11.69 -7.04
CA TRP A 80 -15.72 11.51 -6.90
C TRP A 80 -16.11 10.09 -6.53
N PHE A 81 -15.49 9.09 -7.16
CA PHE A 81 -15.83 7.70 -6.88
C PHE A 81 -15.33 7.22 -5.52
N LYS A 82 -14.57 8.02 -4.75
CA LYS A 82 -13.98 7.67 -3.44
C LYS A 82 -13.69 6.18 -3.40
N ILE A 83 -12.86 5.74 -4.35
CA ILE A 83 -12.47 4.35 -4.43
C ILE A 83 -11.64 4.13 -3.18
N LYS A 84 -12.29 3.66 -2.12
CA LYS A 84 -11.61 2.72 -1.24
C LYS A 84 -11.15 1.64 -2.20
N SER A 85 -9.84 1.51 -2.32
CA SER A 85 -9.17 0.33 -2.85
C SER A 85 -9.91 -0.91 -2.36
N ASP A 86 -9.67 -2.05 -2.98
CA ASP A 86 -10.19 -3.33 -2.53
C ASP A 86 -9.59 -3.71 -1.15
N ASP A 87 -9.92 -2.90 -0.15
CA ASP A 87 -9.39 -2.85 1.20
C ASP A 87 -9.73 -4.14 1.91
N THR A 88 -10.81 -4.81 1.49
CA THR A 88 -11.24 -6.08 2.06
C THR A 88 -10.19 -7.16 1.78
N HIS A 89 -9.72 -7.32 0.54
CA HIS A 89 -8.68 -8.30 0.23
C HIS A 89 -7.31 -7.95 0.83
N ILE A 90 -6.96 -6.66 0.86
CA ILE A 90 -5.73 -6.21 1.51
C ILE A 90 -5.80 -6.44 3.03
N LYS A 91 -6.96 -6.24 3.65
CA LYS A 91 -7.18 -6.52 5.08
C LYS A 91 -7.13 -8.02 5.37
N GLU A 92 -7.81 -8.85 4.58
CA GLU A 92 -7.81 -10.31 4.73
C GLU A 92 -6.39 -10.90 4.61
N ASP A 93 -5.61 -10.48 3.60
CA ASP A 93 -4.22 -10.91 3.45
C ASP A 93 -3.33 -10.44 4.63
N LYS A 94 -3.50 -9.20 5.09
CA LYS A 94 -2.76 -8.67 6.25
C LYS A 94 -3.11 -9.40 7.54
N GLU A 95 -4.40 -9.62 7.80
CA GLU A 95 -4.89 -10.31 9.00
C GLU A 95 -4.42 -11.76 9.03
N ALA A 96 -4.47 -12.46 7.89
CA ALA A 96 -3.89 -13.79 7.75
C ALA A 96 -2.37 -13.81 8.04
N ARG A 97 -1.61 -12.84 7.52
CA ARG A 97 -0.16 -12.74 7.78
C ARG A 97 0.16 -12.46 9.24
N LEU A 98 -0.62 -11.63 9.91
CA LEU A 98 -0.47 -11.37 11.34
C LEU A 98 -0.74 -12.63 12.16
N ASN A 99 -1.85 -13.32 11.89
CA ASN A 99 -2.19 -14.57 12.57
C ASN A 99 -1.10 -15.64 12.41
N ILE A 100 -0.52 -15.76 11.21
CA ILE A 100 0.61 -16.66 10.97
C ILE A 100 1.83 -16.25 11.81
N ALA A 101 2.19 -14.96 11.83
CA ALA A 101 3.34 -14.49 12.58
C ALA A 101 3.17 -14.70 14.10
N PHE A 102 1.99 -14.42 14.65
CA PHE A 102 1.67 -14.69 16.05
C PHE A 102 1.71 -16.19 16.38
N SER A 103 1.12 -17.03 15.53
CA SER A 103 1.14 -18.50 15.71
C SER A 103 2.57 -19.06 15.74
N VAL A 104 3.48 -18.49 14.95
CA VAL A 104 4.89 -18.91 14.96
C VAL A 104 5.60 -18.49 16.25
N ILE A 105 5.35 -17.28 16.76
CA ILE A 105 5.90 -16.85 18.06
C ILE A 105 5.40 -17.75 19.18
N GLU A 106 4.10 -18.04 19.20
CA GLU A 106 3.47 -18.94 20.17
C GLU A 106 4.08 -20.35 20.10
N HIS A 107 4.30 -20.87 18.89
CA HIS A 107 4.95 -22.16 18.68
C HIS A 107 6.40 -22.18 19.20
N ILE A 108 7.15 -21.09 18.98
CA ILE A 108 8.52 -20.94 19.49
C ILE A 108 8.52 -20.97 21.03
N GLU A 109 7.58 -20.28 21.66
CA GLU A 109 7.44 -20.25 23.12
C GLU A 109 7.07 -21.61 23.69
N MET A 110 6.10 -22.30 23.12
CA MET A 110 5.65 -23.59 23.64
C MET A 110 6.69 -24.71 23.47
N ASN A 111 7.46 -24.71 22.38
CA ASN A 111 8.30 -25.86 22.02
C ASN A 111 9.80 -25.65 22.28
N TYR A 112 10.26 -24.40 22.39
CA TYR A 112 11.70 -24.12 22.43
C TYR A 112 12.14 -23.24 23.60
N ALA A 113 11.22 -22.76 24.44
CA ALA A 113 11.56 -21.89 25.57
C ALA A 113 12.42 -22.57 26.65
N LEU A 114 12.35 -23.90 26.78
CA LEU A 114 13.13 -24.68 27.75
C LEU A 114 14.42 -25.27 27.15
N ASP A 115 14.46 -25.45 25.82
CA ASP A 115 15.58 -26.12 25.12
C ASP A 115 16.63 -25.14 24.58
N LEU A 116 16.26 -23.88 24.34
CA LEU A 116 17.17 -22.85 23.81
C LEU A 116 17.63 -21.89 24.91
N SER A 117 18.81 -21.29 24.71
CA SER A 117 19.22 -20.16 25.53
C SER A 117 18.28 -18.97 25.28
N ALA A 118 18.06 -18.17 26.33
CA ALA A 118 17.19 -16.99 26.25
C ALA A 118 17.62 -16.02 25.13
N GLU A 119 18.91 -15.92 24.85
CA GLU A 119 19.45 -15.04 23.81
C GLU A 119 19.11 -15.51 22.40
N VAL A 120 19.24 -16.81 22.11
CA VAL A 120 18.86 -17.38 20.81
C VAL A 120 17.35 -17.30 20.60
N LEU A 121 16.57 -17.58 21.65
CA LEU A 121 15.12 -17.48 21.62
C LEU A 121 14.66 -16.05 21.30
N ASN A 122 15.24 -15.06 21.97
CA ASN A 122 14.93 -13.64 21.75
C ASN A 122 15.33 -13.17 20.36
N GLN A 123 16.47 -13.63 19.83
CA GLN A 123 16.90 -13.27 18.48
C GLN A 123 15.93 -13.80 17.40
N ILE A 124 15.43 -15.02 17.57
CA ILE A 124 14.44 -15.61 16.66
C ILE A 124 13.10 -14.88 16.77
N LYS A 125 12.63 -14.58 17.98
CA LYS A 125 11.39 -13.82 18.21
C LYS A 125 11.44 -12.42 17.61
N SER A 126 12.55 -11.70 17.82
CA SER A 126 12.78 -10.36 17.28
C SER A 126 12.56 -10.30 15.76
N LYS A 127 12.94 -11.35 15.01
CA LYS A 127 12.68 -11.44 13.56
C LYS A 127 11.18 -11.44 13.21
N TYR A 128 10.35 -12.12 14.00
CA TYR A 128 8.90 -12.18 13.78
C TYR A 128 8.17 -10.94 14.31
N GLU A 129 8.65 -10.35 15.41
CA GLU A 129 8.17 -9.05 15.91
C GLU A 129 8.39 -7.93 14.89
N ILE A 130 9.58 -7.84 14.29
CA ILE A 130 9.88 -6.88 13.22
C ILE A 130 8.92 -7.08 12.03
N ARG A 131 8.59 -8.34 11.72
CA ARG A 131 7.64 -8.67 10.64
C ARG A 131 6.22 -8.22 10.96
N ILE A 132 5.76 -8.43 12.19
CA ILE A 132 4.44 -7.96 12.69
C ILE A 132 4.37 -6.44 12.61
N HIS A 133 5.41 -5.76 13.11
CA HIS A 133 5.48 -4.31 13.11
C HIS A 133 5.42 -3.72 11.70
N ARG A 134 6.13 -4.32 10.74
CA ARG A 134 6.07 -3.89 9.33
C ARG A 134 4.66 -4.01 8.75
N ILE A 135 3.96 -5.12 9.02
CA ILE A 135 2.58 -5.34 8.53
C ILE A 135 1.61 -4.33 9.17
N GLN A 136 1.81 -4.01 10.45
CA GLN A 136 1.02 -3.00 11.16
C GLN A 136 1.33 -1.58 10.68
N LYS A 137 2.59 -1.25 10.39
CA LYS A 137 3.00 0.04 9.79
C LYS A 137 2.34 0.26 8.43
N ASP A 138 2.34 -0.74 7.56
CA ASP A 138 1.61 -0.67 6.28
C ASP A 138 0.09 -0.46 6.48
N ALA A 139 -0.47 -0.83 7.63
CA ALA A 139 -1.87 -0.58 7.96
C ALA A 139 -2.09 0.82 8.55
N LEU A 140 -1.09 1.35 9.27
CA LEU A 140 -1.07 2.68 9.87
C LEU A 140 -0.92 3.76 8.78
N ASN A 141 0.08 3.63 7.90
CA ASN A 141 0.32 4.53 6.76
C ASN A 141 -0.83 4.55 5.74
N ASN A 142 -1.61 3.47 5.63
CA ASN A 142 -2.80 3.45 4.76
C ASN A 142 -4.05 4.06 5.41
N LYS A 143 -4.02 4.34 6.73
CA LYS A 143 -5.16 4.90 7.48
C LYS A 143 -4.96 6.35 7.88
N LEU A 144 -3.72 6.76 8.12
CA LEU A 144 -3.34 8.10 8.55
C LEU A 144 -2.77 8.86 7.36
N SER A 145 -3.07 10.14 7.28
CA SER A 145 -2.37 11.07 6.40
C SER A 145 -0.90 11.21 6.82
N ASP A 146 -0.04 11.61 5.88
CA ASP A 146 1.40 11.80 6.15
C ASP A 146 1.65 12.71 7.37
N ASP A 147 0.84 13.76 7.53
CA ASP A 147 0.91 14.68 8.67
C ASP A 147 0.58 13.98 10.01
N GLU A 148 -0.43 13.11 10.03
CA GLU A 148 -0.82 12.36 11.22
C GLU A 148 0.23 11.29 11.60
N VAL A 149 0.94 10.71 10.61
CA VAL A 149 2.05 9.79 10.86
C VAL A 149 3.23 10.51 11.51
N VAL A 150 3.58 11.70 11.03
CA VAL A 150 4.64 12.54 11.62
C VAL A 150 4.27 12.93 13.05
N GLU A 151 3.03 13.32 13.30
CA GLU A 151 2.56 13.67 14.64
C GLU A 151 2.57 12.48 15.60
N PHE A 152 2.16 11.30 15.13
CA PHE A 152 2.23 10.05 15.89
C PHE A 152 3.66 9.69 16.30
N LEU A 153 4.63 9.75 15.36
CA LEU A 153 6.03 9.47 15.64
C LEU A 153 6.64 10.47 16.64
N ARG A 154 6.25 11.74 16.53
CA ARG A 154 6.66 12.79 17.48
C ARG A 154 6.20 12.47 18.90
N ILE A 155 4.93 12.08 19.06
CA ILE A 155 4.34 11.76 20.37
C ILE A 155 4.99 10.50 20.94
N GLN A 156 5.17 9.44 20.15
CA GLN A 156 5.86 8.23 20.64
C GLN A 156 7.26 8.53 21.19
N LYS A 157 8.03 9.37 20.49
CA LYS A 157 9.37 9.79 20.97
C LYS A 157 9.30 10.53 22.30
N GLU A 158 8.26 11.32 22.51
CA GLU A 158 8.02 12.01 23.79
C GLU A 158 7.66 11.01 24.91
N LEU A 159 6.84 10.01 24.61
CA LEU A 159 6.47 8.96 25.56
C LEU A 159 7.66 8.11 25.99
N ILE A 160 8.52 7.67 25.05
CA ILE A 160 9.75 6.93 25.37
C ILE A 160 10.68 7.74 26.29
N ARG A 161 10.78 9.06 26.05
CA ARG A 161 11.54 9.95 26.95
C ARG A 161 10.95 9.95 28.36
N LYS A 162 9.61 9.98 28.47
CA LYS A 162 8.92 9.95 29.75
C LYS A 162 9.14 8.63 30.49
N GLU A 163 9.12 7.50 29.79
CA GLU A 163 9.41 6.18 30.36
C GLU A 163 10.84 6.10 30.89
N ARG A 164 11.82 6.65 30.16
CA ARG A 164 13.22 6.73 30.65
C ARG A 164 13.36 7.57 31.92
N GLU A 165 12.62 8.67 32.05
CA GLU A 165 12.62 9.46 33.27
C GLU A 165 12.11 8.65 34.47
N GLU A 166 11.04 7.88 34.26
CA GLU A 166 10.43 7.05 35.30
C GLU A 166 11.37 5.92 35.73
N ILE A 167 12.07 5.29 34.78
CA ILE A 167 13.08 4.27 35.09
C ILE A 167 14.24 4.85 35.89
N LYS A 168 14.70 6.06 35.56
CA LYS A 168 15.71 6.77 36.35
C LYS A 168 15.22 7.05 37.78
N GLN A 169 13.94 7.39 37.94
CA GLN A 169 13.32 7.58 39.25
C GLN A 169 13.29 6.27 40.05
N LEU A 170 12.81 5.19 39.44
CA LEU A 170 12.73 3.85 40.04
C LEU A 170 14.11 3.32 40.47
N ARG A 171 15.15 3.60 39.67
CA ARG A 171 16.56 3.31 39.99
C ARG A 171 17.04 4.08 41.23
N LYS A 172 16.76 5.38 41.31
CA LYS A 172 17.13 6.22 42.47
C LYS A 172 16.45 5.74 43.75
N GLU A 173 15.18 5.35 43.64
CA GLU A 173 14.36 4.90 44.77
C GLU A 173 14.62 3.43 45.15
N LYS A 174 15.46 2.70 44.41
CA LYS A 174 15.76 1.26 44.60
C LYS A 174 14.52 0.39 44.72
N LYS A 175 13.43 0.76 44.03
CA LYS A 175 12.15 0.05 44.07
C LYS A 175 12.14 -1.24 43.25
N ILE A 176 13.13 -1.41 42.38
CA ILE A 176 13.22 -2.51 41.40
C ILE A 176 14.61 -3.13 41.47
N SER A 177 14.72 -4.44 41.23
CA SER A 177 16.01 -5.13 41.17
C SER A 177 16.83 -4.72 39.94
N GLU A 178 18.16 -4.78 40.05
CA GLU A 178 19.08 -4.41 38.95
C GLU A 178 18.90 -5.30 37.71
N GLU A 179 18.44 -6.55 37.89
CA GLU A 179 18.14 -7.46 36.78
C GLU A 179 16.90 -7.01 36.01
N VAL A 180 15.83 -6.66 36.71
CA VAL A 180 14.59 -6.14 36.09
C VAL A 180 14.85 -4.79 35.44
N LEU A 181 15.64 -3.93 36.09
CA LEU A 181 16.02 -2.63 35.52
C LEU A 181 16.74 -2.77 34.18
N ARG A 182 17.76 -3.65 34.11
CA ARG A 182 18.51 -3.90 32.87
C ARG A 182 17.64 -4.47 31.76
N LYS A 183 16.67 -5.32 32.11
CA LYS A 183 15.73 -5.87 31.14
C LYS A 183 14.85 -4.77 30.53
N ILE A 184 14.29 -3.89 31.35
CA ILE A 184 13.44 -2.79 30.88
C ILE A 184 14.27 -1.77 30.08
N GLU A 185 15.49 -1.43 30.51
CA GLU A 185 16.38 -0.55 29.75
C GLU A 185 16.70 -1.13 28.36
N TYR A 186 16.96 -2.44 28.27
CA TYR A 186 17.20 -3.11 26.99
C TYR A 186 15.97 -3.09 26.06
N GLU A 187 14.77 -3.33 26.60
CA GLU A 187 13.52 -3.27 25.82
C GLU A 187 13.29 -1.86 25.25
N LEU A 188 13.52 -0.82 26.05
CA LEU A 188 13.41 0.57 25.59
C LEU A 188 14.48 0.97 24.57
N ASP A 189 15.71 0.49 24.72
CA ASP A 189 16.78 0.76 23.76
C ASP A 189 16.44 0.14 22.39
N LEU A 190 15.82 -1.05 22.37
CA LEU A 190 15.31 -1.67 21.15
C LEU A 190 14.17 -0.86 20.53
N GLU A 191 13.22 -0.40 21.33
CA GLU A 191 12.09 0.41 20.86
C GLU A 191 12.54 1.76 20.30
N GLU A 192 13.47 2.45 20.97
CA GLU A 192 14.04 3.71 20.49
C GLU A 192 14.85 3.52 19.20
N SER A 193 15.66 2.46 19.11
CA SER A 193 16.41 2.12 17.89
C SER A 193 15.48 1.84 16.72
N ARG A 194 14.36 1.13 16.97
CA ARG A 194 13.30 0.89 15.97
C ARG A 194 12.67 2.21 15.52
N LEU A 195 12.35 3.11 16.45
CA LEU A 195 11.71 4.39 16.14
C LEU A 195 12.64 5.35 15.38
N MET A 196 13.95 5.34 15.66
CA MET A 196 14.93 6.12 14.89
C MET A 196 15.05 5.62 13.45
N MET A 197 15.07 4.30 13.22
CA MET A 197 15.04 3.72 11.86
C MET A 197 13.76 4.09 11.10
N GLU A 198 12.67 4.38 11.81
CA GLU A 198 11.41 4.82 11.20
C GLU A 198 11.36 6.30 10.84
N LEU A 199 12.17 7.14 11.49
CA LEU A 199 12.30 8.58 11.19
C LEU A 199 13.26 8.87 10.03
N GLU A 200 14.20 7.96 9.75
CA GLU A 200 15.20 8.12 8.67
C GLU A 200 14.73 7.62 7.29
N ASN A 201 13.58 6.91 7.21
CA ASN A 201 12.97 6.44 5.96
C ASN A 201 11.81 7.32 5.54
#